data_AF-A0A950PLV5-F1
#
_entry.id   AF-A0A950PLV5-F1
#
_cell.length_a   1.000
_cell.length_b   1.000
_cell.length_c   1.000
_cell.angle_alpha   90.00
_cell.angle_beta   90.00
_cell.angle_gamma   90.00
#
_symmetry.space_group_name_H-M   'P 1'
#
loop_
_entity.id
_entity.type
_entity.pdbx_description
1 polymer ?
#
loop_
_entity_poly.entity_id
_entity_poly.type
_entity_poly.pdbx_seq_one_letter_code
_entity_poly.pdbx_strand_id
1 'polypeptide(L)'
;MSDAHLSECRLLVRQAADELAEDARALTAASAEALEVGLTARVADLRRAVVAAWRAGVPVEDLARDAHLKIDMIEDWVAAENPHHNP
;
A
#
# COMPACT_ATOMS: atom_id res chain seq x y z
N MET A 1 18.66 12.23 1.00
CA MET A 1 17.19 12.13 0.90
C MET A 1 16.61 13.13 1.89
N SER A 2 15.64 13.97 1.50
CA SER A 2 15.13 15.06 2.34
C SER A 2 13.85 14.66 3.09
N ASP A 3 13.60 15.26 4.25
CA ASP A 3 12.37 15.03 5.03
C ASP A 3 11.09 15.36 4.27
N ALA A 4 11.17 16.32 3.33
CA ALA A 4 10.06 16.66 2.43
C ALA A 4 9.68 15.49 1.51
N HIS A 5 10.68 14.77 0.98
CA HIS A 5 10.45 13.62 0.12
C HIS A 5 9.84 12.44 0.91
N LEU A 6 10.31 12.20 2.13
CA LEU A 6 9.74 11.19 3.01
C LEU A 6 8.29 11.51 3.37
N SER A 7 7.98 12.77 3.65
CA SER A 7 6.62 13.22 3.97
C SER A 7 5.67 13.07 2.78
N GLU A 8 6.13 13.36 1.57
CA GLU A 8 5.37 13.16 0.34
C GLU A 8 5.06 11.68 0.09
N CYS A 9 6.05 10.79 0.24
CA CYS A 9 5.84 9.35 0.13
C CYS A 9 4.78 8.84 1.12
N ARG A 10 4.80 9.33 2.37
CA ARG A 10 3.81 8.97 3.39
C ARG A 10 2.41 9.47 3.06
N LEU A 11 2.29 10.68 2.50
CA LEU A 11 1.01 11.22 2.07
C LEU A 11 0.37 10.38 0.95
N LEU A 12 1.18 9.95 -0.03
CA LEU A 12 0.71 9.11 -1.13
C LEU A 12 0.22 7.75 -0.63
N VAL A 13 0.89 7.15 0.36
CA VAL A 13 0.45 5.89 0.98
C VAL A 13 -0.90 6.06 1.68
N ARG A 14 -1.09 7.15 2.43
CA ARG A 14 -2.36 7.43 3.12
C ARG A 14 -3.50 7.65 2.14
N GLN A 15 -3.26 8.44 1.08
CA GLN A 15 -4.27 8.68 0.04
C GLN A 15 -4.69 7.39 -0.64
N ALA A 16 -3.75 6.52 -1.01
CA ALA A 16 -4.07 5.23 -1.61
C ALA A 16 -4.88 4.32 -0.65
N ALA A 17 -4.57 4.36 0.66
CA ALA A 17 -5.31 3.60 1.66
C ALA A 17 -6.74 4.12 1.87
N ASP A 18 -6.90 5.45 1.90
CA ASP A 18 -8.21 6.11 2.04
C ASP A 18 -9.10 5.85 0.81
N GLU A 19 -8.52 5.93 -0.40
CA GLU A 19 -9.22 5.58 -1.64
C GLU A 19 -9.68 4.12 -1.63
N LEU A 20 -8.80 3.18 -1.24
CA LEU A 20 -9.17 1.77 -1.12
C LEU A 20 -10.34 1.55 -0.15
N ALA A 21 -10.38 2.27 0.98
CA ALA A 21 -11.44 2.15 1.97
C ALA A 21 -12.78 2.72 1.48
N GLU A 22 -12.78 3.88 0.82
CA GLU A 22 -13.98 4.50 0.27
C GLU A 22 -14.54 3.70 -0.91
N ASP A 23 -13.68 3.19 -1.77
CA ASP A 23 -14.09 2.39 -2.90
C ASP A 23 -14.59 1.01 -2.50
N ALA A 24 -13.99 0.36 -1.49
CA ALA A 24 -14.53 -0.86 -0.93
C ALA A 24 -15.98 -0.66 -0.44
N ARG A 25 -16.29 0.49 0.18
CA ARG A 25 -17.66 0.84 0.59
C ARG A 25 -18.59 1.03 -0.62
N ALA A 26 -18.16 1.77 -1.64
CA ALA A 26 -18.96 2.03 -2.83
C ALA A 26 -19.24 0.77 -3.67
N LEU A 27 -18.24 -0.10 -3.83
CA LEU A 27 -18.35 -1.33 -4.61
C LEU A 27 -19.14 -2.42 -3.89
N THR A 28 -19.19 -2.42 -2.54
CA THR A 28 -20.06 -3.32 -1.77
C THR A 28 -21.54 -3.11 -2.12
N ALA A 29 -21.91 -1.91 -2.61
CA ALA A 29 -23.27 -1.58 -3.01
C ALA A 29 -23.62 -1.95 -4.48
N ALA A 30 -22.64 -2.25 -5.33
CA ALA A 30 -22.84 -2.32 -6.78
C ALA A 30 -22.87 -3.75 -7.37
N SER A 31 -22.01 -4.68 -6.89
CA SER A 31 -21.98 -6.12 -7.25
C SER A 31 -20.68 -6.76 -6.70
N ALA A 32 -20.73 -8.05 -6.32
CA ALA A 32 -19.56 -8.78 -5.80
C ALA A 32 -18.42 -8.94 -6.84
N GLU A 33 -18.72 -9.12 -8.13
CA GLU A 33 -17.70 -9.23 -9.19
C GLU A 33 -17.02 -7.89 -9.47
N ALA A 34 -17.79 -6.79 -9.46
CA ALA A 34 -17.23 -5.46 -9.59
C ALA A 34 -16.32 -5.14 -8.40
N LEU A 35 -16.75 -5.50 -7.18
CA LEU A 35 -15.98 -5.37 -5.94
C LEU A 35 -14.64 -6.12 -6.02
N GLU A 36 -14.61 -7.36 -6.49
CA GLU A 36 -13.39 -8.16 -6.58
C GLU A 36 -12.37 -7.57 -7.56
N VAL A 37 -12.81 -7.15 -8.75
CA VAL A 37 -11.94 -6.51 -9.75
C VAL A 37 -11.45 -5.14 -9.28
N GLY A 38 -12.34 -4.34 -8.68
CA GLY A 38 -12.02 -3.02 -8.15
C GLY A 38 -11.05 -3.07 -6.96
N LEU A 39 -11.22 -4.05 -6.06
CA LEU A 39 -10.30 -4.28 -4.95
C LEU A 39 -8.93 -4.74 -5.45
N THR A 40 -8.88 -5.65 -6.42
CA THR A 40 -7.61 -6.19 -6.94
C THR A 40 -6.74 -5.09 -7.57
N ALA A 41 -7.35 -4.22 -8.39
CA ALA A 41 -6.63 -3.09 -8.99
C ALA A 41 -6.08 -2.12 -7.93
N ARG A 42 -6.88 -1.80 -6.92
CA ARG A 42 -6.49 -0.87 -5.86
C ARG A 42 -5.46 -1.44 -4.88
N VAL A 43 -5.52 -2.73 -4.60
CA VAL A 43 -4.46 -3.43 -3.85
C VAL A 43 -3.13 -3.38 -4.63
N ALA A 44 -3.16 -3.49 -5.96
CA ALA A 44 -1.96 -3.36 -6.77
C ALA A 44 -1.38 -1.93 -6.72
N ASP A 45 -2.23 -0.90 -6.76
CA ASP A 45 -1.80 0.49 -6.64
C ASP A 45 -1.24 0.81 -5.24
N LEU A 46 -1.90 0.33 -4.18
CA LEU A 46 -1.40 0.44 -2.81
C LEU A 46 -0.05 -0.27 -2.65
N ARG A 47 0.09 -1.48 -3.20
CA ARG A 47 1.36 -2.20 -3.20
C ARG A 47 2.47 -1.41 -3.89
N ARG A 48 2.20 -0.79 -5.06
CA ARG A 48 3.21 0.05 -5.74
C ARG A 48 3.61 1.26 -4.89
N ALA A 49 2.65 1.92 -4.25
CA ALA A 49 2.92 3.06 -3.37
C ALA A 49 3.79 2.67 -2.16
N VAL A 50 3.45 1.56 -1.50
CA VAL A 50 4.22 1.00 -0.38
C VAL A 50 5.65 0.67 -0.81
N VAL A 51 5.82 -0.02 -1.94
CA VAL A 51 7.15 -0.40 -2.45
C VAL A 51 7.97 0.84 -2.81
N ALA A 52 7.36 1.85 -3.43
CA ALA A 52 8.04 3.11 -3.74
C ALA A 52 8.50 3.83 -2.46
N ALA A 53 7.65 3.90 -1.45
CA ALA A 53 7.98 4.53 -0.16
C ALA A 53 9.05 3.74 0.61
N TRP A 54 9.02 2.40 0.58
CA TRP A 54 10.08 1.57 1.14
C TRP A 54 11.42 1.76 0.41
N ARG A 55 11.42 1.83 -0.92
CA ARG A 55 12.62 2.16 -1.71
C ARG A 55 13.15 3.57 -1.41
N ALA A 56 12.28 4.50 -1.04
CA ALA A 56 12.62 5.82 -0.52
C ALA A 56 13.02 5.80 0.97
N GLY A 57 13.22 4.64 1.58
CA GLY A 57 13.75 4.49 2.94
C GLY A 57 12.74 4.76 4.06
N VAL A 58 11.44 4.78 3.77
CA VAL A 58 10.41 4.83 4.83
C VAL A 58 10.40 3.49 5.58
N PRO A 59 10.45 3.48 6.92
CA PRO A 59 10.44 2.25 7.71
C PRO A 59 9.10 1.52 7.57
N VAL A 60 9.16 0.19 7.63
CA VAL A 60 8.02 -0.72 7.41
C VAL A 60 6.90 -0.47 8.44
N GLU A 61 7.24 -0.11 9.68
CA GLU A 61 6.27 0.16 10.74
C GLU A 61 5.44 1.41 10.45
N ASP A 62 6.06 2.43 9.84
CA ASP A 62 5.34 3.65 9.43
C ASP A 62 4.48 3.39 8.20
N LEU A 63 4.94 2.56 7.26
CA LEU A 63 4.15 2.13 6.10
C LEU A 63 2.94 1.30 6.51
N ALA A 64 3.11 0.35 7.44
CA ALA A 64 2.02 -0.46 7.97
C ALA A 64 0.97 0.42 8.67
N ARG A 65 1.42 1.39 9.45
CA ARG A 65 0.53 2.37 10.10
C ARG A 65 -0.20 3.24 9.07
N ASP A 66 0.51 3.80 8.10
CA ASP A 66 -0.06 4.71 7.12
C ASP A 66 -0.99 3.98 6.12
N ALA A 67 -0.70 2.72 5.80
CA ALA A 67 -1.54 1.87 4.95
C ALA A 67 -2.69 1.18 5.71
N HIS A 68 -2.72 1.27 7.05
CA HIS A 68 -3.62 0.49 7.92
C HIS A 68 -3.55 -1.03 7.68
N LEU A 69 -2.36 -1.53 7.35
CA LEU A 69 -2.10 -2.94 7.08
C LEU A 69 -1.26 -3.56 8.20
N LYS A 70 -1.24 -4.89 8.25
CA LYS A 70 -0.32 -5.62 9.12
C LYS A 70 1.11 -5.49 8.60
N ILE A 71 2.07 -5.43 9.52
CA ILE A 71 3.50 -5.38 9.19
C ILE A 71 3.89 -6.54 8.28
N ASP A 72 3.49 -7.77 8.64
CA ASP A 72 3.78 -8.99 7.86
C ASP A 72 3.38 -8.88 6.39
N MET A 73 2.27 -8.19 6.10
CA MET A 73 1.78 -8.00 4.73
C MET A 73 2.63 -6.98 3.95
N ILE A 74 3.15 -5.96 4.63
CA ILE A 74 4.11 -5.01 4.03
C ILE A 74 5.44 -5.71 3.78
N GLU A 75 5.90 -6.54 4.73
CA GLU A 75 7.12 -7.33 4.59
C GLU A 75 7.04 -8.29 3.39
N ASP A 76 5.91 -9.00 3.23
CA ASP A 76 5.66 -9.86 2.07
C ASP A 76 5.75 -9.09 0.75
N TRP A 77 5.17 -7.89 0.70
CA TRP A 77 5.19 -7.05 -0.51
C TRP A 77 6.58 -6.56 -0.87
N VAL A 78 7.36 -6.18 0.14
CA VAL A 78 8.75 -5.74 -0.01
C VAL A 78 9.65 -6.91 -0.40
N ALA A 79 9.48 -8.07 0.25
CA ALA A 79 10.24 -9.29 -0.04
C ALA A 79 10.01 -9.78 -1.47
N ALA A 80 8.77 -9.70 -1.97
CA ALA A 80 8.43 -10.05 -3.35
C ALA A 80 9.10 -9.13 -4.40
N GLU A 81 9.52 -7.92 -4.03
CA GLU A 81 10.23 -6.97 -4.90
C GLU A 81 11.76 -7.13 -4.84
N ASN A 82 12.27 -7.92 -3.89
CA ASN A 82 13.70 -8.20 -3.76
C ASN A 82 13.93 -9.70 -3.56
N PRO A 83 13.92 -10.51 -4.63
CA PRO A 83 14.08 -11.98 -4.55
C PRO A 83 15.47 -12.45 -4.08
N HIS A 84 16.34 -11.53 -3.64
CA HIS A 84 17.71 -11.81 -3.19
C HIS A 84 17.93 -11.72 -1.68
N HIS A 85 16.89 -11.51 -0.86
CA HIS A 85 17.03 -11.67 0.60
C HIS A 85 16.59 -13.08 1.01
N ASN A 86 17.54 -14.02 0.92
CA ASN A 86 17.43 -15.34 1.55
C ASN A 86 17.72 -15.16 3.05
N PRO A 87 16.99 -15.84 3.96
CA PRO A 87 17.25 -15.81 5.40
C PRO A 87 18.66 -16.28 5.78
#